data_AF-A0A1H1E0Y8-F1
#
_entry.id   AF-A0A1H1E0Y8-F1
#
_cell.length_a   1.000
_cell.length_b   1.000
_cell.length_c   1.000
_cell.angle_alpha   90.00
_cell.angle_beta   90.00
_cell.angle_gamma   90.00
#
_symmetry.space_group_name_H-M   'P 1'
#
loop_
_entity.id
_entity.type
_entity.pdbx_description
1 polymer ?
#
loop_
_entity_poly.entity_id
_entity_poly.type
_entity_poly.pdbx_seq_one_letter_code
_entity_poly.pdbx_strand_id
1 'polypeptide(L)' 'MFVLDVSGIGCGSCVSKITKAIQSLDNEATVSVDRSAGKVSVESSESPEQIRKAVEALGFPSQISA' A
#
# COMPACT_ATOMS: atom_id res chain seq x y z
N MET A 1 -12.08 1.23 -3.34
CA MET A 1 -11.15 0.11 -3.15
C MET A 1 -10.32 -0.09 -4.41
N PHE A 2 -9.01 -0.24 -4.28
CA PHE A 2 -8.07 -0.51 -5.38
C PHE A 2 -6.95 -1.43 -4.90
N VAL A 3 -6.19 -2.01 -5.82
CA VAL A 3 -5.06 -2.89 -5.50
C VAL A 3 -3.75 -2.26 -5.96
N LEU A 4 -2.73 -2.31 -5.13
CA LEU A 4 -1.37 -1.97 -5.47
C LEU A 4 -0.55 -3.25 -5.59
N ASP A 5 0.14 -3.40 -6.71
CA ASP A 5 1.17 -4.41 -6.87
C ASP A 5 2.48 -3.83 -6.34
N VAL A 6 3.03 -4.43 -5.29
CA VAL A 6 4.21 -3.89 -4.60
C VAL A 6 5.37 -4.87 -4.80
N SER A 7 6.36 -4.40 -5.54
CA SER A 7 7.58 -5.17 -5.76
C SER A 7 8.48 -5.10 -4.53
N GLY A 8 8.94 -6.26 -4.04
CA GLY A 8 9.85 -6.33 -2.89
C GLY A 8 9.19 -6.53 -1.52
N ILE A 9 7.91 -6.93 -1.46
CA ILE A 9 7.30 -7.45 -0.22
C ILE A 9 7.92 -8.82 0.12
N GLY A 10 9.13 -8.81 0.69
CA GLY A 10 9.85 -10.01 1.11
C GLY A 10 9.93 -10.19 2.64
N CYS A 11 9.78 -9.12 3.41
CA CYS A 11 9.89 -9.15 4.87
C CYS A 11 8.62 -8.59 5.53
N GLY A 12 8.14 -9.26 6.59
CA GLY A 12 6.92 -8.89 7.33
C GLY A 12 6.89 -7.43 7.83
N SER A 13 8.06 -6.82 8.06
CA SER A 13 8.21 -5.42 8.45
C SER A 13 7.74 -4.40 7.40
N CYS A 14 7.64 -4.79 6.12
CA CYS A 14 7.22 -3.90 5.03
C CYS A 14 5.73 -3.60 5.12
N VAL A 15 4.92 -4.60 5.49
CA VAL A 15 3.46 -4.50 5.61
C VAL A 15 3.08 -3.39 6.59
N SER A 16 3.62 -3.44 7.81
CA SER A 16 3.29 -2.47 8.85
C SER A 16 3.71 -1.04 8.48
N LYS A 17 4.81 -0.87 7.72
CA LYS A 17 5.23 0.45 7.23
C LYS A 17 4.27 1.00 6.19
N ILE A 18 3.87 0.19 5.22
CA ILE A 18 2.92 0.55 4.17
C ILE A 18 1.57 0.93 4.80
N THR A 19 1.02 0.09 5.67
CA THR A 19 -0.24 0.37 6.37
C THR A 19 -0.16 1.67 7.16
N LYS A 20 0.92 1.92 7.90
CA LYS A 20 1.09 3.17 8.66
C LYS A 20 1.18 4.41 7.78
N ALA A 21 1.88 4.34 6.64
CA ALA A 21 1.95 5.48 5.73
C ALA A 21 0.58 5.79 5.10
N ILE A 22 -0.17 4.75 4.75
CA ILE A 22 -1.55 4.90 4.25
C ILE A 22 -2.45 5.49 5.33
N GLN A 23 -2.42 4.94 6.55
CA GLN A 23 -3.20 5.43 7.69
C GLN A 23 -2.81 6.84 8.15
N SER A 24 -1.60 7.28 7.82
CA SER A 24 -1.15 8.65 8.06
C SER A 24 -1.74 9.65 7.07
N LEU A 25 -2.14 9.20 5.87
CA LEU A 25 -2.87 10.01 4.91
C LEU A 25 -4.37 9.96 5.19
N ASP A 26 -4.89 8.75 5.41
CA ASP A 26 -6.30 8.49 5.67
C ASP A 26 -6.42 7.54 6.86
N ASN A 27 -6.79 8.07 8.03
CA ASN A 27 -6.85 7.29 9.26
C ASN A 27 -7.90 6.16 9.20
N GLU A 28 -8.93 6.33 8.36
CA GLU A 28 -10.00 5.34 8.16
C GLU A 28 -9.65 4.31 7.07
N ALA A 29 -8.48 4.45 6.44
CA ALA A 29 -8.08 3.54 5.37
C ALA A 29 -7.85 2.11 5.87
N THR A 30 -8.47 1.17 5.18
CA THR A 30 -8.29 -0.27 5.39
C THR A 30 -7.27 -0.81 4.40
N VAL A 31 -6.23 -1.46 4.92
CA VAL A 31 -5.13 -2.00 4.11
C VAL A 31 -5.02 -3.51 4.34
N SER A 32 -5.14 -4.28 3.27
CA SER A 32 -4.94 -5.73 3.27
C SER A 32 -3.77 -6.10 2.36
N VAL A 33 -2.77 -6.78 2.91
CA VAL A 33 -1.58 -7.18 2.16
C VAL A 33 -1.53 -8.68 1.96
N ASP A 34 -1.59 -9.10 0.70
CA ASP A 34 -1.34 -10.45 0.26
C ASP A 34 0.14 -10.61 -0.13
N ARG A 35 0.93 -11.12 0.83
CA ARG A 35 2.36 -11.36 0.65
C ARG A 35 2.66 -12.52 -0.32
N SER A 36 1.75 -13.48 -0.45
CA SER A 36 1.93 -14.61 -1.38
C SER A 36 1.74 -14.15 -2.83
N ALA A 37 0.80 -13.23 -3.05
CA ALA A 37 0.53 -12.66 -4.36
C ALA A 37 1.33 -11.38 -4.67
N GLY A 38 1.95 -10.74 -3.68
CA GLY A 38 2.61 -9.45 -3.84
C GLY A 38 1.65 -8.26 -3.98
N LYS A 39 0.41 -8.42 -3.50
CA LYS A 39 -0.68 -7.46 -3.71
C LYS A 39 -1.07 -6.75 -2.42
N VAL A 40 -1.44 -5.49 -2.53
CA VAL A 40 -1.88 -4.65 -1.41
C VAL A 40 -3.23 -4.03 -1.78
N SER A 41 -4.30 -4.58 -1.24
CA SER A 41 -5.63 -4.01 -1.36
C SER A 41 -5.77 -2.84 -0.39
N VAL A 42 -6.16 -1.68 -0.91
CA VAL A 42 -6.38 -0.46 -0.12
C VAL A 42 -7.80 0.02 -0.35
N GLU A 43 -8.49 0.26 0.75
CA GLU A 43 -9.77 0.93 0.79
C GLU A 43 -9.58 2.22 1.57
N SER A 44 -9.51 3.33 0.83
CA SER A 44 -9.36 4.68 1.35
C SER A 44 -10.30 5.61 0.61
N SER A 45 -10.63 6.74 1.24
CA SER A 45 -11.27 7.87 0.55
C SER A 45 -10.27 8.65 -0.31
N GLU A 46 -8.97 8.52 -0.01
CA GLU A 46 -7.87 9.15 -0.75
C GLU A 46 -7.64 8.51 -2.14
N SER A 47 -7.06 9.30 -3.04
CA SER A 47 -6.78 8.87 -4.41
C SER A 47 -5.70 7.78 -4.46
N PRO A 48 -5.82 6.76 -5.35
CA PRO A 48 -4.83 5.70 -5.49
C PRO A 48 -3.42 6.21 -5.77
N GLU A 49 -3.30 7.31 -6.51
CA GLU A 49 -2.02 7.93 -6.86
C GLU A 49 -1.33 8.58 -5.66
N GLN A 50 -2.08 9.20 -4.74
CA GLN A 50 -1.55 9.74 -3.50
C GLN A 50 -1.01 8.64 -2.60
N ILE A 51 -1.81 7.57 -2.46
CA ILE A 51 -1.45 6.41 -1.68
C ILE A 51 -0.20 5.73 -2.27
N ARG A 52 -0.16 5.54 -3.60
CA ARG A 52 1.01 5.02 -4.31
C ARG A 52 2.25 5.87 -4.04
N LYS A 53 2.16 7.20 -4.17
CA LYS A 53 3.28 8.12 -3.88
C LYS A 53 3.78 8.00 -2.45
N ALA A 54 2.89 7.84 -1.46
CA ALA A 54 3.30 7.65 -0.08
C ALA A 54 4.05 6.34 0.11
N VAL A 55 3.61 5.27 -0.55
CA VAL A 55 4.31 3.96 -0.55
C VAL A 55 5.66 4.05 -1.26
N GLU A 56 5.73 4.71 -2.42
CA GLU A 56 6.99 4.95 -3.16
C GLU A 56 7.97 5.83 -2.34
N ALA A 57 7.47 6.82 -1.59
CA ALA A 57 8.28 7.67 -0.73
C ALA A 57 8.95 6.91 0.43
N LEU A 58 8.39 5.76 0.83
CA LEU A 58 9.03 4.85 1.79
C LEU A 58 10.15 4.00 1.15
N GLY A 59 10.35 4.09 -0.16
CA GLY A 59 11.28 3.27 -0.93
C GLY A 59 10.68 1.95 -1.41
N PHE A 60 9.35 1.80 -1.39
CA PHE A 60 8.67 0.61 -1.93
C PHE A 60 8.08 0.93 -3.30
N PRO A 61 8.71 0.48 -4.40
CA PRO A 61 8.15 0.65 -5.72
C PRO A 61 6.81 -0.09 -5.81
N SER A 62 5.76 0.65 -6.16
CA SER A 62 4.39 0.14 -6.22
C SER A 62 3.68 0.65 -7.45
N GLN A 63 2.81 -0.19 -8.00
CA GLN A 63 2.02 0.13 -9.18
C GLN A 63 0.54 -0.12 -8.89
N ILE A 64 -0.32 0.78 -9.36
CA ILE A 64 -1.77 0.57 -9.27
C ILE A 64 -2.14 -0.55 -10.23
N SER A 65 -2.63 -1.65 -9.67
CA SER A 65 -3.21 -2.75 -10.42
C SER A 65 -4.72 -2.54 -10.51
N ALA A 66 -5.24 -2.67 -11.73
CA ALA A 66 -6.67 -2.64 -12.01
C ALA A 66 -7.38 -3.84 -11.38
#